data_AF-A0A2E8Y5B8-F1
#
_entry.id   AF-A0A2E8Y5B8-F1
#
_cell.length_a   1.000
_cell.length_b   1.000
_cell.length_c   1.000
_cell.angle_alpha   90.00
_cell.angle_beta   90.00
_cell.angle_gamma   90.00
#
_symmetry.space_group_name_H-M   'P 1'
#
loop_
_entity.id
_entity.type
_entity.pdbx_description
1 polymer ?
#
loop_
_entity_poly.entity_id
_entity_poly.type
_entity_poly.pdbx_seq_one_letter_code
_entity_poly.pdbx_strand_id
1 'polypeptide(L)'
;MVHAFRKTAAELKQRFGGRLEALAWSKNNQLYIASISGNADWDRGGHSVPGDSFTLNPGSGGGHVGSGASWRMIVDFADPSRSIGVYPGGQSGNPADPHYADLIPLWAQGKYTPLNMVGREEALKKRGEFKSTRFTP
;
A
#
# COMPACT_ATOMS: atom_id res chain seq x y z
N MET A 1 -15.11 -30.86 11.60
CA MET A 1 -15.39 -29.90 10.51
C MET A 1 -16.77 -29.25 10.61
N VAL A 2 -17.89 -29.99 10.62
CA VAL A 2 -19.26 -29.42 10.65
C VAL A 2 -19.50 -28.50 11.86
N HIS A 3 -19.03 -28.89 13.05
CA HIS A 3 -19.17 -28.07 14.26
C HIS A 3 -18.45 -26.72 14.13
N ALA A 4 -17.19 -26.73 13.66
CA ALA A 4 -16.40 -25.53 13.45
C ALA A 4 -17.07 -24.59 12.43
N PHE A 5 -17.56 -25.13 11.30
CA PHE A 5 -18.27 -24.34 10.30
C PHE A 5 -19.51 -23.64 10.88
N ARG A 6 -20.35 -24.37 11.63
CA ARG A 6 -21.55 -23.80 12.27
C ARG A 6 -21.19 -22.71 13.28
N LYS A 7 -20.13 -22.90 14.07
CA LYS A 7 -19.63 -21.91 15.02
C LYS A 7 -19.19 -20.64 14.28
N THR A 8 -18.38 -20.76 13.23
CA THR A 8 -17.93 -19.62 12.42
C THR A 8 -19.11 -18.88 11.77
N ALA A 9 -20.09 -19.61 11.22
CA ALA A 9 -21.28 -18.99 10.62
C ALA A 9 -22.10 -18.20 11.65
N ALA A 10 -22.27 -18.71 12.87
CA ALA A 10 -22.96 -18.01 13.94
C ALA A 10 -22.21 -16.74 14.38
N GLU A 11 -20.88 -16.82 14.54
CA GLU A 11 -20.03 -15.68 14.89
C GLU A 11 -20.07 -14.58 13.82
N LEU A 12 -19.98 -14.95 12.53
CA LEU A 12 -20.09 -14.00 11.43
C LEU A 12 -21.47 -13.35 11.38
N LYS A 13 -22.55 -14.12 11.60
CA LYS A 13 -23.91 -13.58 11.67
C LYS A 13 -24.06 -12.56 12.81
N GLN A 14 -23.51 -12.87 13.98
CA GLN A 14 -23.54 -11.98 15.15
C GLN A 14 -22.76 -10.68 14.89
N ARG A 15 -21.56 -10.76 14.32
CA ARG A 15 -20.68 -9.61 14.09
C ARG A 15 -21.16 -8.70 12.95
N PHE A 16 -21.72 -9.27 11.89
CA PHE A 16 -22.04 -8.54 10.65
C PHE A 16 -23.54 -8.41 10.37
N GLY A 17 -24.39 -8.78 11.34
CA GLY A 17 -25.84 -8.62 11.26
C GLY A 17 -26.52 -9.50 10.21
N GLY A 18 -25.89 -10.62 9.84
CA GLY A 18 -26.43 -11.61 8.89
C GLY A 18 -26.53 -11.16 7.43
N ARG A 19 -26.00 -9.98 7.06
CA ARG A 19 -25.95 -9.51 5.67
C ARG A 19 -24.68 -9.97 4.99
N LEU A 20 -24.79 -10.69 3.89
CA LEU A 20 -23.63 -11.23 3.17
C LEU A 20 -22.74 -10.11 2.60
N GLU A 21 -23.31 -8.97 2.23
CA GLU A 21 -22.56 -7.83 1.69
C GLU A 21 -21.66 -7.20 2.75
N ALA A 22 -21.96 -7.36 4.05
CA ALA A 22 -21.12 -6.90 5.13
C ALA A 22 -19.88 -7.79 5.32
N LEU A 23 -19.90 -9.03 4.79
CA LEU A 23 -18.79 -9.97 4.82
C LEU A 23 -17.81 -9.79 3.66
N ALA A 24 -18.10 -8.91 2.70
CA ALA A 24 -17.22 -8.67 1.57
C ALA A 24 -15.80 -8.34 2.05
N TRP A 25 -14.80 -9.04 1.50
CA TRP A 25 -13.40 -8.90 1.91
C TRP A 25 -12.93 -7.44 1.85
N SER A 26 -13.33 -6.71 0.80
CA SER A 26 -13.00 -5.30 0.61
C SER A 26 -13.53 -4.36 1.71
N LYS A 27 -14.60 -4.73 2.41
CA LYS A 27 -15.13 -3.91 3.53
C LYS A 27 -14.39 -4.16 4.83
N ASN A 28 -13.78 -5.34 4.96
CA ASN A 28 -13.21 -5.79 6.21
C ASN A 28 -11.69 -5.72 6.20
N ASN A 29 -11.03 -5.98 5.07
CA ASN A 29 -9.59 -6.02 4.96
C ASN A 29 -9.03 -4.67 4.51
N GLN A 30 -8.70 -3.83 5.48
CA GLN A 30 -8.28 -2.45 5.25
C GLN A 30 -6.83 -2.22 5.64
N LEU A 31 -6.13 -1.47 4.80
CA LEU A 31 -4.78 -0.99 5.05
C LEU A 31 -4.74 -0.07 6.27
N TYR A 32 -3.68 -0.21 7.06
CA TYR A 32 -3.34 0.69 8.14
C TYR A 32 -1.83 0.95 8.13
N ILE A 33 -1.44 2.22 8.18
CA ILE A 33 -0.06 2.69 8.18
C ILE A 33 0.08 3.62 9.38
N ALA A 34 0.83 3.16 10.38
CA ALA A 34 1.11 3.96 11.56
C ALA A 34 2.11 5.07 11.24
N SER A 35 1.88 6.27 11.78
CA SER A 35 2.85 7.36 11.73
C SER A 35 4.09 7.02 12.56
N ILE A 36 5.27 7.37 12.05
CA ILE A 36 6.54 7.21 12.78
C ILE A 36 6.60 8.05 14.07
N SER A 37 5.79 9.10 14.16
CA SER A 37 5.69 9.93 15.37
C SER A 37 4.94 9.24 16.52
N GLY A 38 4.19 8.16 16.24
CA GLY A 38 3.27 7.54 17.19
C GLY A 38 1.97 8.31 17.44
N ASN A 39 1.74 9.44 16.75
CA ASN A 39 0.47 10.15 16.82
C ASN A 39 -0.56 9.54 15.86
N ALA A 40 -1.64 8.98 16.40
CA ALA A 40 -2.70 8.33 15.65
C ALA A 40 -3.45 9.28 14.68
N ASP A 41 -3.47 10.60 14.95
CA ASP A 41 -4.04 11.58 14.02
C ASP A 41 -3.29 11.62 12.67
N TRP A 42 -2.05 11.11 12.66
CA TRP A 42 -1.20 11.06 11.49
C TRP A 42 -1.15 9.68 10.85
N ASP A 43 -1.85 8.69 11.40
CA ASP A 43 -1.98 7.41 10.74
C ASP A 43 -2.72 7.57 9.41
N ARG A 44 -2.45 6.66 8.48
CA ARG A 44 -3.09 6.61 7.16
C ARG A 44 -3.60 5.21 6.89
N GLY A 45 -4.51 5.07 5.93
CA GLY A 45 -5.10 3.77 5.62
C GLY A 45 -6.55 3.89 5.19
N GLY A 46 -7.34 2.88 5.53
CA GLY A 46 -8.78 2.80 5.22
C GLY A 46 -9.08 2.32 3.80
N HIS A 47 -8.06 2.12 2.96
CA HIS A 47 -8.23 1.52 1.65
C HIS A 47 -8.36 0.00 1.77
N SER A 48 -9.31 -0.56 1.02
CA SER A 48 -9.43 -2.01 0.89
C SER A 48 -8.20 -2.59 0.18
N VAL A 49 -7.67 -3.69 0.70
CA VAL A 49 -6.54 -4.39 0.08
C VAL A 49 -6.88 -5.85 -0.16
N PRO A 50 -6.50 -6.43 -1.30
CA PRO A 50 -6.64 -7.87 -1.53
C PRO A 50 -5.50 -8.63 -0.83
N GLY A 51 -5.69 -9.94 -0.66
CA GLY A 51 -4.67 -10.82 -0.10
C GLY A 51 -4.66 -10.86 1.43
N ASP A 52 -3.92 -11.85 1.94
CA ASP A 52 -3.65 -12.13 3.35
C ASP A 52 -2.25 -12.77 3.50
N SER A 53 -1.93 -13.25 4.70
CA SER A 53 -0.64 -13.86 5.05
C SER A 53 -0.28 -15.14 4.28
N PHE A 54 -1.22 -15.72 3.55
CA PHE A 54 -1.06 -16.94 2.76
C PHE A 54 -1.16 -16.69 1.25
N THR A 55 -1.23 -15.44 0.81
CA THR A 55 -1.31 -15.07 -0.61
C THR A 55 -0.01 -14.46 -1.14
N LEU A 56 0.14 -14.45 -2.47
CA LEU A 56 1.27 -13.78 -3.15
C LEU A 56 1.28 -12.26 -2.97
N ASN A 57 0.13 -11.65 -2.66
CA ASN A 57 0.07 -10.26 -2.24
C ASN A 57 -0.08 -10.22 -0.72
N PRO A 58 1.02 -10.39 0.04
CA PRO A 58 0.94 -10.62 1.47
C PRO A 58 0.35 -9.41 2.19
N GLY A 59 -0.56 -9.71 3.10
CA GLY A 59 -1.07 -8.80 4.13
C GLY A 59 -1.07 -9.49 5.49
N SER A 60 -1.51 -8.77 6.53
CA SER A 60 -1.87 -9.39 7.81
C SER A 60 -3.00 -10.43 7.62
N GLY A 61 -3.37 -11.16 8.67
CA GLY A 61 -4.34 -12.27 8.60
C GLY A 61 -5.82 -11.90 8.31
N GLY A 62 -6.08 -10.73 7.73
CA GLY A 62 -7.42 -10.19 7.49
C GLY A 62 -7.81 -9.09 8.48
N GLY A 63 -8.71 -8.19 8.06
CA GLY A 63 -9.27 -7.15 8.93
C GLY A 63 -8.41 -5.88 8.95
N HIS A 64 -7.38 -5.91 9.77
CA HIS A 64 -6.48 -4.78 9.99
C HIS A 64 -5.10 -5.09 9.40
N VAL A 65 -4.81 -4.51 8.23
CA VAL A 65 -3.58 -4.78 7.47
C VAL A 65 -2.52 -3.73 7.81
N GLY A 66 -1.81 -3.98 8.91
CA GLY A 66 -0.67 -3.17 9.36
C GLY A 66 0.69 -3.68 8.89
N SER A 67 0.72 -4.83 8.22
CA SER A 67 1.93 -5.46 7.71
C SER A 67 1.65 -6.23 6.42
N GLY A 68 2.68 -6.43 5.59
CA GLY A 68 2.54 -7.09 4.30
C GLY A 68 3.57 -6.60 3.28
N ALA A 69 3.19 -6.62 2.01
CA ALA A 69 4.00 -6.06 0.94
C ALA A 69 4.27 -4.57 1.21
N SER A 70 5.54 -4.15 1.17
CA SER A 70 5.90 -2.74 1.20
C SER A 70 6.14 -2.26 -0.23
N TRP A 71 7.41 -2.16 -0.62
CA TRP A 71 7.85 -1.84 -1.95
C TRP A 71 7.43 -2.92 -2.96
N ARG A 72 6.77 -2.51 -4.05
CA ARG A 72 6.45 -3.36 -5.20
C ARG A 72 7.11 -2.77 -6.43
N MET A 73 7.77 -3.60 -7.23
CA MET A 73 8.53 -3.14 -8.40
C MET A 73 8.53 -4.19 -9.51
N ILE A 74 8.45 -3.71 -10.74
CA ILE A 74 8.63 -4.51 -11.96
C ILE A 74 9.75 -3.85 -12.75
N VAL A 75 10.80 -4.63 -13.04
CA VAL A 75 12.00 -4.15 -13.76
C VAL A 75 12.00 -4.74 -15.15
N ASP A 76 12.15 -3.86 -16.14
CA ASP A 76 12.42 -4.25 -17.52
C ASP A 76 13.93 -4.21 -17.76
N PHE A 77 14.56 -5.37 -17.87
CA PHE A 77 16.00 -5.47 -18.06
C PHE A 77 16.46 -5.09 -19.48
N ALA A 78 15.58 -5.10 -20.48
CA ALA A 78 15.89 -4.65 -21.84
C ALA A 78 15.85 -3.12 -21.95
N ASP A 79 14.97 -2.47 -21.20
CA ASP A 79 14.91 -1.01 -21.06
C ASP A 79 14.49 -0.62 -19.64
N PRO A 80 15.47 -0.39 -18.72
CA PRO A 80 15.19 -0.04 -17.33
C PRO A 80 14.32 1.20 -17.17
N SER A 81 14.28 2.08 -18.17
CA SER A 81 13.51 3.31 -18.13
C SER A 81 11.99 3.10 -18.26
N ARG A 82 11.56 1.86 -18.54
CA ARG A 82 10.16 1.39 -18.50
C ARG A 82 9.79 0.70 -17.19
N SER A 83 10.70 0.62 -16.23
CA SER A 83 10.43 0.01 -14.93
C SER A 83 9.39 0.82 -14.15
N ILE A 84 8.60 0.12 -13.34
CA ILE A 84 7.50 0.71 -12.57
C ILE A 84 7.56 0.22 -11.12
N GLY A 85 7.12 1.06 -10.19
CA GLY A 85 7.15 0.74 -8.77
C GLY A 85 6.13 1.53 -7.97
N VAL A 86 5.90 1.11 -6.74
CA VAL A 86 4.98 1.80 -5.82
C VAL A 86 5.31 1.44 -4.36
N TYR A 87 5.08 2.41 -3.47
CA TYR A 87 5.24 2.29 -2.03
C TYR A 87 3.88 2.48 -1.32
N PRO A 88 3.56 1.76 -0.22
CA PRO A 88 2.32 1.93 0.55
C PRO A 88 2.45 3.13 1.48
N GLY A 89 2.37 4.34 0.92
CA GLY A 89 2.58 5.58 1.66
C GLY A 89 2.80 6.72 0.70
N GLY A 90 3.80 7.55 1.00
CA GLY A 90 4.37 8.51 0.06
C GLY A 90 5.86 8.65 0.31
N GLN A 91 6.52 9.52 -0.45
CA GLN A 91 7.97 9.71 -0.37
C GLN A 91 8.44 10.59 0.78
N SER A 92 7.51 11.17 1.55
CA SER A 92 7.81 11.98 2.72
C SER A 92 7.38 11.28 4.01
N GLY A 93 8.21 11.38 5.05
CA GLY A 93 7.86 10.96 6.40
C GLY A 93 7.11 12.03 7.21
N ASN A 94 6.94 13.23 6.65
CA ASN A 94 6.29 14.37 7.32
C ASN A 94 4.78 14.40 6.98
N PRO A 95 3.87 14.23 7.95
CA PRO A 95 2.43 14.23 7.70
C PRO A 95 1.84 15.51 7.12
N ALA A 96 2.56 16.63 7.23
CA ALA A 96 2.19 17.91 6.61
C ALA A 96 2.63 18.04 5.14
N ASP A 97 3.43 17.11 4.64
CA ASP A 97 3.90 17.08 3.26
C ASP A 97 2.84 16.44 2.34
N PRO A 98 2.51 17.04 1.18
CA PRO A 98 1.64 16.42 0.19
C PRO A 98 2.07 15.00 -0.23
N HIS A 99 3.37 14.71 -0.17
CA HIS A 99 3.95 13.42 -0.51
C HIS A 99 3.99 12.44 0.67
N TYR A 100 3.21 12.67 1.73
CA TYR A 100 3.13 11.72 2.85
C TYR A 100 2.29 10.47 2.55
N ALA A 101 1.23 10.64 1.76
CA ALA A 101 0.18 9.64 1.58
C ALA A 101 -0.33 9.51 0.13
N ASP A 102 0.32 10.20 -0.81
CA ASP A 102 -0.12 10.36 -2.20
C ASP A 102 -0.11 9.06 -3.02
N LEU A 103 0.75 8.09 -2.68
CA LEU A 103 0.82 6.79 -3.37
C LEU A 103 -0.11 5.73 -2.78
N ILE A 104 -0.71 5.96 -1.60
CA ILE A 104 -1.59 4.98 -0.92
C ILE A 104 -2.72 4.50 -1.85
N PRO A 105 -3.48 5.37 -2.54
CA PRO A 105 -4.56 4.92 -3.41
C PRO A 105 -4.07 4.07 -4.58
N LEU A 106 -2.90 4.40 -5.16
CA LEU A 106 -2.31 3.63 -6.25
C LEU A 106 -1.87 2.26 -5.76
N TRP A 107 -1.15 2.21 -4.64
CA TRP A 107 -0.68 0.97 -4.03
C TRP A 107 -1.85 0.03 -3.68
N ALA A 108 -2.91 0.56 -3.07
CA ALA A 108 -4.08 -0.24 -2.69
C ALA A 108 -4.82 -0.83 -3.91
N GLN A 109 -4.80 -0.12 -5.04
CA GLN A 109 -5.38 -0.56 -6.31
C GLN A 109 -4.46 -1.45 -7.15
N GLY A 110 -3.24 -1.73 -6.69
CA GLY A 110 -2.24 -2.46 -7.47
C GLY A 110 -1.74 -1.69 -8.70
N LYS A 111 -1.81 -0.36 -8.66
CA LYS A 111 -1.28 0.53 -9.69
C LYS A 111 0.13 0.98 -9.32
N TYR A 112 0.90 1.37 -10.34
CA TYR A 112 2.31 1.70 -10.22
C TYR A 112 2.61 3.07 -10.83
N THR A 113 3.70 3.68 -10.38
CA THR A 113 4.28 4.87 -11.00
C THR A 113 5.55 4.50 -11.79
N PRO A 114 5.89 5.27 -12.84
CA PRO A 114 7.17 5.11 -13.52
C PRO A 114 8.36 5.30 -12.58
N LEU A 115 9.35 4.41 -12.69
CA LEU A 115 10.64 4.59 -12.04
C LEU A 115 11.60 5.29 -12.99
N ASN A 116 12.18 6.40 -12.55
CA ASN A 116 13.19 7.14 -13.31
C ASN A 116 14.56 6.46 -13.20
N MET A 117 14.65 5.21 -13.64
CA MET A 117 15.90 4.46 -13.74
C MET A 117 16.65 4.88 -15.00
N VAL A 118 17.63 5.77 -14.82
CA VAL A 118 18.48 6.24 -15.91
C VAL A 118 19.94 6.01 -15.59
N GLY A 119 20.74 5.68 -16.61
CA GLY A 119 22.17 5.42 -16.44
C GLY A 119 23.03 6.68 -16.26
N ARG A 120 22.48 7.88 -16.50
CA ARG A 120 23.19 9.16 -16.37
C ARG A 120 22.25 10.30 -15.97
N GLU A 121 22.79 11.32 -15.29
CA GLU A 121 22.02 12.47 -14.76
C GLU A 121 21.31 13.27 -15.87
N GLU A 122 21.92 13.41 -17.06
CA GLU A 122 21.35 14.21 -18.15
C GLU A 122 20.00 13.66 -18.64
N ALA A 123 19.76 12.37 -18.44
CA ALA A 123 18.51 11.73 -18.75
C ALA A 123 17.42 12.00 -17.69
N LEU A 124 17.79 12.32 -16.43
CA LEU A 124 16.83 12.77 -15.40
C LEU A 124 16.23 14.12 -15.76
N LYS A 125 17.06 15.05 -16.25
CA LYS A 125 16.64 16.41 -16.64
C LYS A 125 15.59 16.43 -17.74
N LYS A 126 15.45 15.34 -18.51
CA LYS A 126 14.48 15.20 -19.61
C LYS A 126 13.14 14.59 -19.18
N ARG A 127 13.01 14.09 -17.95
CA ARG A 127 11.86 13.29 -17.49
C ARG A 127 10.91 14.00 -16.53
N GLY A 128 11.07 15.30 -16.32
CA GLY A 128 10.14 16.11 -15.53
C GLY A 128 10.81 17.30 -14.84
N GLU A 129 10.18 17.78 -13.78
CA GLU A 129 10.75 18.81 -12.92
C GLU A 129 11.89 18.21 -12.08
N PHE A 130 13.10 18.69 -12.32
CA PHE A 130 14.29 18.31 -11.57
C PHE A 130 14.75 19.48 -10.72
N LYS A 131 14.78 19.31 -9.40
CA LYS A 131 15.38 20.25 -8.46
C LYS A 131 16.67 19.66 -7.92
N SER A 132 17.76 20.42 -8.01
CA SER A 132 19.06 20.02 -7.47
C SER A 132 19.49 20.97 -6.38
N THR A 133 20.01 20.42 -5.28
CA THR A 133 20.65 21.19 -4.21
C THR A 133 22.07 20.68 -4.06
N ARG A 134 23.05 21.59 -4.07
CA ARG A 134 24.46 21.28 -3.78
C ARG A 134 24.77 21.76 -2.38
N PHE A 135 25.21 20.85 -1.52
CA PHE A 135 25.78 21.21 -0.22
C PHE A 135 27.26 21.53 -0.41
N THR A 136 27.64 22.76 -0.08
CA THR A 136 29.05 23.14 0.11
C THR A 136 29.39 23.01 1.60
N PRO A 137 30.57 22.47 1.94
CA PRO A 137 31.05 22.42 3.32
C PRO A 137 31.07 23.80 3.99
#